data_AF-A0A358DAK6-F1
#
_entry.id   AF-A0A358DAK6-F1
#
_cell.length_a   1.000
_cell.length_b   1.000
_cell.length_c   1.000
_cell.angle_alpha   90.00
_cell.angle_beta   90.00
_cell.angle_gamma   90.00
#
_symmetry.space_group_name_H-M   'P 1'
#
loop_
_entity.id
_entity.type
_entity.pdbx_description
1 polymer ?
#
loop_
_entity_poly.entity_id
_entity_poly.type
_entity_poly.pdbx_seq_one_letter_code
_entity_poly.pdbx_strand_id
1 'polypeptide(L)'
;MGFNNPSVSWSEMERLLSDRRRPKPSPGDGGDSPAWSHKRGPYVAPPIERPAETVPYAELHAHSSFSFLDGASSPEDLAEEAERLGLHALAITDHDGFYGIVRFAEAAEQLSLQTVFGAELSLELPKPQNGEPDPVGAHL
;
A
#
# COMPACT_ATOMS: atom_id res chain seq x y z
N MET A 1 35.18 1.82 10.84
CA MET A 1 35.13 0.38 11.14
C MET A 1 34.95 -0.35 9.82
N GLY A 2 35.93 -1.14 9.40
CA GLY A 2 35.87 -1.86 8.13
C GLY A 2 35.02 -3.11 8.25
N PHE A 3 34.14 -3.37 7.29
CA PHE A 3 33.47 -4.67 7.16
C PHE A 3 34.51 -5.71 6.72
N ASN A 4 34.97 -6.54 7.66
CA ASN A 4 35.73 -7.74 7.32
C ASN A 4 34.74 -8.81 6.87
N ASN A 5 34.71 -9.09 5.57
CA ASN A 5 33.92 -10.19 5.05
C ASN A 5 34.62 -11.50 5.45
N PRO A 6 33.95 -12.45 6.13
CA PRO A 6 34.57 -13.70 6.52
C PRO A 6 34.95 -14.53 5.27
N SER A 7 35.91 -15.45 5.40
CA SER A 7 36.46 -16.26 4.30
C SER A 7 35.50 -17.37 3.82
N VAL A 8 34.19 -17.12 3.89
CA VAL A 8 33.16 -18.07 3.53
C VAL A 8 32.89 -17.93 2.05
N SER A 9 32.81 -19.07 1.35
CA SER A 9 32.41 -19.06 -0.05
C SER A 9 30.95 -18.58 -0.18
N TRP A 10 30.61 -17.96 -1.30
CA TRP A 10 29.23 -17.54 -1.57
C TRP A 10 28.23 -18.70 -1.42
N SER A 11 28.59 -19.89 -1.88
CA SER A 11 27.77 -21.10 -1.78
C SER A 11 27.55 -21.55 -0.33
N GLU A 12 28.55 -21.42 0.55
CA GLU A 12 28.38 -21.72 1.98
C GLU A 12 27.52 -20.68 2.69
N MET A 13 27.70 -19.40 2.38
CA MET A 13 26.88 -18.33 2.93
C MET A 13 25.42 -18.48 2.50
N GLU A 14 25.17 -18.74 1.22
CA GLU A 14 23.85 -19.06 0.69
C GLU A 14 23.26 -20.30 1.38
N ARG A 15 24.03 -21.38 1.53
CA ARG A 15 23.57 -22.61 2.21
C ARG A 15 23.20 -22.38 3.68
N LEU A 16 23.95 -21.54 4.40
CA LEU A 16 23.72 -21.23 5.81
C LEU A 16 22.53 -20.29 6.02
N LEU A 17 22.36 -19.31 5.13
CA LEU A 17 21.28 -18.32 5.20
C LEU A 17 19.98 -18.78 4.54
N SER A 18 20.05 -19.74 3.62
CA SER A 18 18.86 -20.36 3.02
C SER A 18 18.14 -21.21 4.06
N ASP A 19 17.07 -20.66 4.63
CA ASP A 19 16.20 -21.42 5.53
C ASP A 19 15.52 -22.56 4.75
N ARG A 20 16.00 -23.79 4.98
CA ARG A 20 15.43 -25.01 4.39
C ARG A 20 14.02 -25.33 4.92
N ARG A 21 13.54 -24.60 5.93
CA ARG A 21 12.17 -24.66 6.45
C ARG A 21 11.26 -23.61 5.80
N ARG A 22 11.71 -22.90 4.75
CA ARG A 22 10.86 -21.96 4.02
C ARG A 22 9.54 -22.65 3.68
N PRO A 23 8.40 -22.17 4.20
CA PRO A 23 7.11 -22.75 3.90
C PRO A 23 6.92 -22.75 2.38
N LYS A 24 6.21 -23.77 1.87
CA LYS A 24 5.81 -23.76 0.47
C LYS A 24 5.10 -22.43 0.20
N PRO A 25 5.31 -21.81 -0.99
CA PRO A 25 4.60 -20.60 -1.32
C PRO A 25 3.10 -20.85 -1.15
N SER A 26 2.50 -20.22 -0.15
CA SER A 26 1.06 -20.09 -0.08
C SER A 26 0.65 -19.10 -1.18
N PRO A 27 -0.47 -19.34 -1.88
CA PRO A 27 -1.10 -18.28 -2.63
C PRO A 27 -1.33 -17.11 -1.66
N GLY A 28 -0.73 -15.96 -1.94
CA GLY A 28 -1.11 -14.72 -1.29
C GLY A 28 -2.46 -14.27 -1.83
N ASP A 29 -3.14 -13.44 -1.08
CA ASP A 29 -4.36 -12.70 -1.48
C ASP A 29 -4.08 -11.55 -2.45
N GLY A 30 -2.81 -11.37 -2.85
CA GLY A 30 -2.40 -10.22 -3.63
C GLY A 30 -2.47 -8.91 -2.84
N GLY A 31 -2.59 -8.91 -1.52
CA GLY A 31 -2.47 -7.71 -0.68
C GLY A 31 -1.04 -7.49 -0.19
N ASP A 32 -0.91 -7.09 1.08
CA ASP A 32 0.40 -6.93 1.76
C ASP A 32 0.86 -8.21 2.49
N SER A 33 0.13 -9.31 2.31
CA SER A 33 0.49 -10.63 2.84
C SER A 33 1.90 -11.04 2.39
N PRO A 34 2.70 -11.71 3.25
CA PRO A 34 4.06 -12.13 2.91
C PRO A 34 4.05 -13.07 1.70
N ALA A 35 4.28 -12.51 0.52
CA ALA A 35 4.33 -13.24 -0.72
C ALA A 35 5.68 -13.98 -0.78
N TRP A 36 5.66 -15.27 -0.48
CA TRP A 36 6.84 -16.13 -0.69
C TRP A 36 7.15 -16.33 -2.20
N SER A 37 6.41 -15.70 -3.10
CA SER A 37 6.60 -15.67 -4.55
C SER A 37 7.29 -14.38 -5.03
N HIS A 38 8.05 -14.49 -6.13
CA HIS A 38 8.67 -13.34 -6.82
C HIS A 38 7.68 -12.42 -7.54
N LYS A 39 6.42 -12.84 -7.65
CA LYS A 39 5.34 -12.11 -8.31
C LYS A 39 4.17 -12.00 -7.35
N ARG A 40 3.54 -10.82 -7.30
CA ARG A 40 2.24 -10.62 -6.65
C ARG A 40 1.17 -11.27 -7.53
N GLY A 41 0.29 -12.05 -6.91
CA GLY A 41 -0.89 -12.60 -7.59
C GLY A 41 -1.96 -11.52 -7.81
N PRO A 42 -3.06 -11.85 -8.51
CA PRO A 42 -4.22 -10.97 -8.54
C PRO A 42 -4.75 -10.78 -7.11
N TYR A 43 -5.26 -9.59 -6.82
CA TYR A 43 -5.86 -9.29 -5.53
C TYR A 43 -7.22 -10.01 -5.37
N VAL A 44 -7.49 -10.48 -4.15
CA VAL A 44 -8.74 -11.16 -3.78
C VAL A 44 -9.30 -10.49 -2.53
N ALA A 45 -10.38 -9.74 -2.70
CA ALA A 45 -11.05 -9.10 -1.57
C ALA A 45 -11.66 -10.13 -0.61
N PRO A 46 -11.63 -9.89 0.72
CA PRO A 46 -12.39 -10.68 1.66
C PRO A 46 -13.91 -10.48 1.44
N PRO A 47 -14.77 -11.38 1.98
CA PRO A 47 -16.21 -11.14 2.00
C PRO A 47 -16.54 -9.88 2.81
N ILE A 48 -17.17 -8.89 2.18
CA ILE A 48 -17.55 -7.61 2.81
C ILE A 48 -19.07 -7.46 2.75
N GLU A 49 -19.68 -7.20 3.91
CA GLU A 49 -21.10 -6.85 4.02
C GLU A 49 -21.27 -5.34 3.90
N ARG A 50 -21.91 -4.90 2.81
CA ARG A 50 -22.24 -3.48 2.58
C ARG A 50 -23.57 -3.12 3.27
N PRO A 51 -23.69 -1.93 3.90
CA PRO A 51 -24.95 -1.47 4.48
C PRO A 51 -26.03 -1.31 3.41
N ALA A 52 -27.27 -1.64 3.75
CA ALA A 52 -28.42 -1.48 2.84
C ALA A 52 -28.78 -0.02 2.57
N GLU A 53 -28.54 0.86 3.54
CA GLU A 53 -28.79 2.31 3.43
C GLU A 53 -27.58 3.08 3.96
N THR A 54 -27.12 4.08 3.19
CA THR A 54 -26.05 5.01 3.59
C THR A 54 -26.41 6.42 3.18
N VAL A 55 -25.84 7.42 3.86
CA VAL A 55 -25.84 8.80 3.36
C VAL A 55 -24.80 8.87 2.23
N PRO A 56 -25.15 9.39 1.04
CA PRO A 56 -24.18 9.53 -0.05
C PRO A 56 -22.98 10.38 0.39
N TYR A 57 -21.82 9.74 0.52
CA TYR A 57 -20.56 10.38 0.86
C TYR A 57 -19.45 9.82 -0.03
N ALA A 58 -18.56 10.68 -0.47
CA ALA A 58 -17.34 10.32 -1.18
C ALA A 58 -16.17 10.98 -0.45
N GLU A 59 -15.15 10.18 -0.13
CA GLU A 59 -13.89 10.70 0.39
C GLU A 59 -13.01 11.09 -0.80
N LEU A 60 -12.55 12.34 -0.84
CA LEU A 60 -11.76 12.88 -1.96
C LEU A 60 -10.32 13.22 -1.59
N HIS A 61 -9.95 13.03 -0.32
CA HIS A 61 -8.62 13.30 0.21
C HIS A 61 -8.24 12.22 1.23
N ALA A 62 -7.60 11.15 0.75
CA ALA A 62 -7.13 10.07 1.61
C ALA A 62 -5.75 9.59 1.20
N HIS A 63 -4.95 9.24 2.21
CA HIS A 63 -3.56 8.85 2.04
C HIS A 63 -3.39 7.38 2.32
N SER A 64 -2.69 6.68 1.43
CA SER A 64 -2.29 5.30 1.67
C SER A 64 -0.95 5.23 2.39
N SER A 65 -0.56 4.04 2.82
CA SER A 65 0.76 3.77 3.39
C SER A 65 1.94 4.08 2.46
N PHE A 66 1.67 4.41 1.19
CA PHE A 66 2.69 4.93 0.28
C PHE A 66 3.01 6.41 0.49
N SER A 67 2.16 7.14 1.21
CA SER A 67 2.48 8.45 1.78
C SER A 67 3.33 8.27 3.03
N PHE A 68 4.64 8.26 2.86
CA PHE A 68 5.59 7.81 3.89
C PHE A 68 5.49 8.63 5.19
N LEU A 69 5.31 7.93 6.32
CA LEU A 69 5.11 8.49 7.66
C LEU A 69 3.86 9.37 7.84
N ASP A 70 2.92 9.32 6.89
CA ASP A 70 1.67 10.09 6.95
C ASP A 70 0.44 9.20 6.77
N GLY A 71 0.47 8.30 5.78
CA GLY A 71 -0.55 7.27 5.62
C GLY A 71 -0.20 5.97 6.36
N ALA A 72 -1.21 5.34 6.96
CA ALA A 72 -1.04 4.10 7.73
C ALA A 72 -1.64 2.87 7.05
N SER A 73 -2.78 3.02 6.36
CA SER A 73 -3.53 1.92 5.76
C SER A 73 -3.04 1.59 4.35
N SER A 74 -3.00 0.32 3.99
CA SER A 74 -2.70 -0.06 2.60
C SER A 74 -3.82 0.39 1.64
N PRO A 75 -3.53 0.55 0.34
CA PRO A 75 -4.57 0.83 -0.65
C PRO A 75 -5.71 -0.19 -0.66
N GLU A 76 -5.39 -1.46 -0.41
CA GLU A 76 -6.39 -2.53 -0.26
C GLU A 76 -7.28 -2.29 0.97
N ASP A 77 -6.70 -2.05 2.14
CA ASP A 77 -7.47 -1.80 3.38
C ASP A 77 -8.40 -0.59 3.23
N LEU A 78 -7.94 0.47 2.56
CA LEU A 78 -8.75 1.66 2.29
C LEU A 78 -9.95 1.35 1.39
N ALA A 79 -9.75 0.54 0.34
CA ALA A 79 -10.83 0.12 -0.55
C ALA A 79 -11.84 -0.78 0.16
N GLU A 80 -11.35 -1.76 0.93
CA GLU A 80 -12.18 -2.67 1.72
C GLU A 80 -13.04 -1.90 2.74
N GLU A 81 -12.44 -0.95 3.45
CA GLU A 81 -13.14 -0.14 4.46
C GLU A 81 -14.16 0.81 3.80
N ALA A 82 -13.83 1.40 2.66
CA ALA A 82 -14.75 2.23 1.90
C ALA A 82 -15.98 1.42 1.41
N GLU A 83 -15.77 0.18 0.94
CA GLU A 83 -16.85 -0.73 0.58
C GLU A 83 -17.70 -1.09 1.82
N ARG A 84 -17.05 -1.44 2.94
CA ARG A 84 -17.70 -1.81 4.20
C ARG A 84 -18.54 -0.67 4.79
N LEU A 85 -18.10 0.57 4.64
CA LEU A 85 -18.84 1.77 5.04
C LEU A 85 -19.91 2.17 4.00
N GLY A 86 -19.88 1.58 2.82
CA GLY A 86 -20.79 1.86 1.72
C GLY A 86 -20.57 3.25 1.10
N LEU A 87 -19.32 3.71 1.05
CA LEU A 87 -18.96 4.97 0.40
C LEU A 87 -19.34 4.96 -1.09
N HIS A 88 -19.75 6.13 -1.58
CA HIS A 88 -20.08 6.30 -2.99
C HIS A 88 -18.82 6.27 -3.86
N ALA A 89 -17.75 6.93 -3.39
CA ALA A 89 -16.45 6.92 -4.03
C ALA A 89 -15.33 7.13 -3.00
N LEU A 90 -14.11 6.75 -3.37
CA LEU A 90 -12.89 7.04 -2.63
C LEU A 90 -11.80 7.54 -3.59
N ALA A 91 -11.16 8.64 -3.23
CA ALA A 91 -9.91 9.08 -3.83
C ALA A 91 -8.71 8.61 -3.01
N ILE A 92 -7.63 8.21 -3.69
CA ILE A 92 -6.30 8.18 -3.08
C ILE A 92 -5.51 9.36 -3.63
N THR A 93 -4.96 10.17 -2.73
CA THR A 93 -4.17 11.37 -2.97
C THR A 93 -2.85 11.26 -2.21
N ASP A 94 -1.98 10.34 -2.63
CA ASP A 94 -0.68 10.18 -1.96
C ASP A 94 0.22 11.42 -2.17
N HIS A 95 1.14 11.65 -1.24
CA HIS A 95 2.09 12.76 -1.33
C HIS A 95 3.00 12.67 -2.55
N ASP A 96 3.03 13.76 -3.32
CA ASP A 96 3.90 14.01 -4.47
C ASP A 96 3.93 12.89 -5.53
N GLY A 97 2.88 12.05 -5.58
CA GLY A 97 2.87 10.92 -6.50
C GLY A 97 1.64 10.03 -6.45
N PHE A 98 1.70 8.99 -7.28
CA PHE A 98 0.63 8.01 -7.50
C PHE A 98 1.06 6.61 -7.06
N TYR A 99 1.78 6.52 -5.95
CA TYR A 99 2.47 5.29 -5.56
C TYR A 99 1.50 4.16 -5.18
N GLY A 100 0.39 4.48 -4.52
CA GLY A 100 -0.63 3.50 -4.12
C GLY A 100 -1.70 3.19 -5.16
N ILE A 101 -1.84 3.96 -6.25
CA ILE A 101 -3.05 3.90 -7.10
C ILE A 101 -3.23 2.57 -7.84
N VAL A 102 -2.14 1.88 -8.20
CA VAL A 102 -2.25 0.62 -8.95
C VAL A 102 -2.84 -0.46 -8.04
N ARG A 103 -2.35 -0.54 -6.81
CA ARG A 103 -2.88 -1.47 -5.80
C ARG A 103 -4.34 -1.13 -5.46
N PHE A 104 -4.65 0.16 -5.34
CA PHE A 104 -6.02 0.63 -5.13
C PHE A 104 -6.97 0.24 -6.27
N ALA A 105 -6.54 0.44 -7.52
CA ALA A 105 -7.35 0.12 -8.69
C ALA A 105 -7.64 -1.38 -8.79
N GLU A 106 -6.63 -2.23 -8.55
CA GLU A 106 -6.80 -3.68 -8.52
C GLU A 106 -7.70 -4.14 -7.35
N ALA A 107 -7.62 -3.48 -6.20
CA ALA A 107 -8.50 -3.74 -5.07
C ALA A 107 -9.96 -3.39 -5.39
N ALA A 108 -10.18 -2.18 -5.91
CA ALA A 108 -11.50 -1.67 -6.26
C ALA A 108 -12.16 -2.47 -7.39
N GLU A 109 -11.40 -3.11 -8.29
CA GLU A 109 -11.94 -3.99 -9.34
C GLU A 109 -12.74 -5.18 -8.75
N GLN A 110 -12.41 -5.62 -7.54
CA GLN A 110 -13.14 -6.68 -6.83
C GLN A 110 -14.37 -6.16 -6.05
N LEU A 111 -14.60 -4.84 -6.02
CA LEU A 111 -15.57 -4.16 -5.16
C LEU A 111 -16.58 -3.35 -5.98
N SER A 112 -17.60 -2.78 -5.34
CA SER A 112 -18.58 -1.88 -5.98
C SER A 112 -18.24 -0.40 -5.75
N LEU A 113 -16.97 -0.09 -5.50
CA LEU A 113 -16.46 1.23 -5.13
C LEU A 113 -16.07 2.03 -6.38
N GLN A 114 -16.58 3.26 -6.50
CA GLN A 114 -16.09 4.20 -7.52
C GLN A 114 -14.76 4.81 -7.05
N THR A 115 -13.80 4.91 -7.97
CA THR A 115 -12.45 5.39 -7.64
C THR A 115 -12.17 6.77 -8.24
N VAL A 116 -11.37 7.54 -7.51
CA VAL A 116 -10.73 8.76 -8.01
C VAL A 116 -9.23 8.63 -7.80
N PHE A 117 -8.43 8.94 -8.82
CA PHE A 117 -6.97 8.88 -8.72
C PHE A 117 -6.41 10.29 -8.66
N GLY A 118 -5.75 10.63 -7.56
CA GLY A 118 -5.15 11.94 -7.33
C GLY A 118 -3.77 11.82 -6.67
N ALA A 119 -3.18 12.98 -6.42
CA ALA A 119 -1.95 13.14 -5.65
C ALA A 119 -2.06 14.47 -4.90
N GLU A 120 -1.60 14.51 -3.67
CA GLU A 120 -1.43 15.75 -2.92
C GLU A 120 -0.06 16.32 -3.26
N LEU A 121 -0.01 17.55 -3.76
CA LEU A 121 1.23 18.15 -4.25
C LEU A 121 1.77 19.17 -3.26
N SER A 122 3.02 18.96 -2.86
CA SER A 122 3.73 19.92 -2.04
C SER A 122 4.29 21.07 -2.87
N LEU A 123 3.94 22.31 -2.49
CA LEU A 123 4.39 23.52 -3.17
C LEU A 123 5.44 24.29 -2.35
N GLU A 124 6.33 25.00 -3.04
CA GLU A 124 7.31 25.95 -2.45
C GLU A 124 8.21 25.37 -1.35
N LEU A 125 8.54 24.08 -1.44
CA LEU A 125 9.34 23.42 -0.41
C LEU A 125 10.79 23.95 -0.35
N PRO A 126 11.28 24.36 0.84
CA PRO A 126 12.66 24.81 1.00
C PRO A 126 13.67 23.65 1.00
N LYS A 127 13.22 22.42 1.25
CA LYS A 127 14.03 21.19 1.26
C LYS A 127 13.15 19.96 0.92
N PRO A 128 13.74 18.84 0.46
CA PRO A 128 13.02 17.57 0.33
C PRO A 128 12.42 17.10 1.66
N GLN A 129 11.22 16.51 1.62
CA GLN A 129 10.41 16.15 2.80
C GLN A 129 10.69 14.76 3.37
N ASN A 130 11.70 14.04 2.86
CA ASN A 130 11.98 12.64 3.18
C ASN A 130 12.01 12.37 4.72
N GLY A 131 10.91 11.87 5.27
CA GLY A 131 10.81 11.40 6.65
C GLY A 131 10.30 12.40 7.70
N GLU A 132 9.76 13.56 7.31
CA GLU A 132 9.10 14.50 8.24
C GLU A 132 7.58 14.31 8.17
N PRO A 133 6.88 13.93 9.26
CA PRO A 133 5.42 13.88 9.31
C PRO A 133 4.83 15.30 9.18
N ASP A 134 3.75 15.45 8.40
CA ASP A 134 3.03 16.72 8.17
C ASP A 134 3.96 17.92 7.88
N PRO A 135 4.55 17.98 6.67
CA PRO A 135 5.58 18.94 6.35
C PRO A 135 5.05 20.36 6.25
N VAL A 136 5.92 21.32 6.60
CA VAL A 136 5.63 22.76 6.47
C VAL A 136 5.45 23.12 4.99
N GLY A 137 4.25 23.55 4.61
CA GLY A 137 3.90 23.95 3.24
C GLY A 137 2.41 24.22 3.11
N ALA A 138 2.00 24.79 1.97
CA ALA A 138 0.59 24.80 1.59
C ALA A 138 0.34 23.54 0.73
N HIS A 139 -0.63 22.74 1.16
CA HIS A 139 -1.05 21.52 0.47
C HIS A 139 -2.38 21.76 -0.25
N LEU A 140 -2.55 21.18 -1.43
CA LEU A 140 -3.73 21.34 -2.30
C LEU A 140 -4.25 20.00 -2.80
#